data_AF-A0A6F9DDT5-F1
#
_entry.id   AF-A0A6F9DDT5-F1
#
_cell.length_a   1.000
_cell.length_b   1.000
_cell.length_c   1.000
_cell.angle_alpha   90.00
_cell.angle_beta   90.00
_cell.angle_gamma   90.00
#
_symmetry.space_group_name_H-M   'P 1'
#
loop_
_entity.id
_entity.type
_entity.pdbx_description
1 polymer ?
#
loop_
_entity_poly.entity_id
_entity_poly.type
_entity_poly.pdbx_seq_one_letter_code
_entity_poly.pdbx_strand_id
1 'polypeptide(L)'
;MSAKCRDRFQENSCFYECSPNIGPWMVKEPNSHRSERFRDVPLSPAVCNAWFNDCKDDYTCKDNWAVGWDWSSGTNVCPADKPCKKFSEIFTSATEMCETIYPDDFKVTTNGPTMVLWFLGDTNPNDAVAAYYATEMNLRCGAGKLIDNIVLTTLMAIISLAFFQY
;
A
#
# COMPACT_ATOMS: atom_id res chain seq x y z
N MET A 1 20.10 -4.60 14.55
CA MET A 1 19.60 -4.87 13.19
C MET A 1 20.78 -4.97 12.24
N SER A 2 20.85 -6.05 11.47
CA SER A 2 21.86 -6.31 10.46
C SER A 2 21.80 -5.28 9.32
N ALA A 3 22.86 -5.21 8.51
CA ALA A 3 22.91 -4.29 7.37
C ALA A 3 21.79 -4.57 6.37
N LYS A 4 21.63 -5.83 5.95
CA LYS A 4 20.62 -6.22 4.96
C LYS A 4 19.19 -5.87 5.43
N CYS A 5 18.85 -6.18 6.67
CA CYS A 5 17.54 -5.84 7.20
C CYS A 5 17.32 -4.33 7.27
N ARG A 6 18.31 -3.56 7.75
CA ARG A 6 18.24 -2.09 7.79
C ARG A 6 18.03 -1.50 6.40
N ASP A 7 18.71 -2.02 5.39
CA ASP A 7 18.61 -1.51 4.03
C ASP A 7 17.17 -1.69 3.49
N ARG A 8 16.45 -2.75 3.88
CA ARG A 8 15.01 -2.92 3.55
C ARG A 8 14.12 -1.87 4.19
N PHE A 9 14.35 -1.54 5.46
CA PHE A 9 13.62 -0.45 6.11
C PHE A 9 13.95 0.90 5.47
N GLN A 10 15.18 1.10 5.00
CA GLN A 10 15.57 2.30 4.25
C GLN A 10 14.87 2.37 2.89
N GLU A 11 14.78 1.26 2.14
CA GLU A 11 14.00 1.17 0.90
C GLU A 11 12.53 1.54 1.15
N ASN A 12 11.93 1.00 2.22
CA ASN A 12 10.57 1.37 2.63
C ASN A 12 10.42 2.86 2.95
N SER A 13 11.34 3.45 3.73
CA SER A 13 11.32 4.88 4.02
C SER A 13 11.47 5.72 2.75
N CYS A 14 12.36 5.34 1.82
CA CYS A 14 12.48 6.02 0.53
C CYS A 14 11.19 5.92 -0.28
N PHE A 15 10.53 4.76 -0.32
CA PHE A 15 9.25 4.61 -1.00
C PHE A 15 8.16 5.47 -0.35
N TYR A 16 8.06 5.46 0.98
CA TYR A 16 7.05 6.20 1.73
C TYR A 16 7.16 7.71 1.52
N GLU A 17 8.38 8.23 1.57
CA GLU A 17 8.64 9.67 1.52
C GLU A 17 8.74 10.22 0.08
N CYS A 18 9.20 9.40 -0.87
CA CYS A 18 9.59 9.90 -2.19
C CYS A 18 8.73 9.40 -3.35
N SER A 19 7.96 8.32 -3.19
CA SER A 19 7.23 7.72 -4.32
C SER A 19 6.11 8.64 -4.82
N PRO A 20 6.16 9.11 -6.08
CA PRO A 20 5.07 9.91 -6.65
C PRO A 20 3.86 9.06 -7.06
N ASN A 21 3.95 7.73 -6.91
CA ASN A 21 3.00 6.77 -7.46
C ASN A 21 2.00 6.23 -6.43
N ILE A 22 2.01 6.73 -5.19
CA ILE A 22 1.11 6.29 -4.12
C ILE A 22 -0.28 6.94 -4.15
N GLY A 23 -0.50 7.91 -5.05
CA GLY A 23 -1.74 8.70 -5.14
C GLY A 23 -3.05 7.89 -5.04
N PRO A 24 -3.21 6.74 -5.74
CA PRO A 24 -4.44 5.94 -5.65
C PRO A 24 -4.81 5.44 -4.25
N TRP A 25 -3.84 5.38 -3.34
CA TRP A 25 -3.99 4.83 -1.98
C TRP A 25 -3.91 5.89 -0.89
N MET A 26 -3.76 7.17 -1.25
CA MET A 26 -3.68 8.25 -0.28
C MET A 26 -5.04 8.50 0.37
N VAL A 27 -5.07 8.45 1.71
CA VAL A 27 -6.25 8.73 2.52
C VAL A 27 -5.96 9.85 3.50
N LYS A 28 -7.01 10.60 3.87
CA LYS A 28 -6.94 11.59 4.95
C LYS A 28 -6.90 10.88 6.30
N GLU A 29 -5.85 11.14 7.06
CA GLU A 29 -5.70 10.64 8.43
C GLU A 29 -4.97 11.69 9.26
N PRO A 30 -5.66 12.79 9.63
CA PRO A 30 -5.03 13.86 10.37
C PRO A 30 -4.69 13.43 11.79
N ASN A 31 -3.42 13.60 12.15
CA ASN A 31 -2.91 13.48 13.51
C ASN A 31 -1.88 14.60 13.79
N SER A 32 -1.17 14.56 14.92
CA SER A 32 -0.20 15.59 15.31
C SER A 32 1.01 15.72 14.37
N HIS A 33 1.24 14.78 13.47
CA HIS A 33 2.45 14.67 12.66
C HIS A 33 2.19 14.56 11.14
N ARG A 34 0.97 14.22 10.71
CA ARG A 34 0.61 14.11 9.29
C ARG A 34 -0.87 14.41 9.06
N SER A 35 -1.22 14.87 7.86
CA SER A 35 -2.60 15.06 7.41
C SER A 35 -3.13 13.87 6.60
N GLU A 36 -2.23 13.11 5.98
CA GLU A 36 -2.53 12.02 5.06
C GLU A 36 -1.53 10.89 5.24
N ARG A 37 -1.91 9.70 4.77
CA ARG A 37 -1.01 8.56 4.59
C ARG A 37 -1.55 7.66 3.48
N PHE A 38 -0.76 6.73 3.00
CA PHE A 38 -1.31 5.68 2.14
C PHE A 38 -1.90 4.52 2.96
N ARG A 39 -2.86 3.81 2.36
CA ARG A 39 -3.48 2.60 2.90
C ARG A 39 -3.51 1.50 1.85
N ASP A 40 -3.23 0.26 2.25
CA ASP A 40 -3.41 -0.94 1.43
C ASP A 40 -2.70 -0.88 0.07
N VAL A 41 -1.50 -0.27 0.02
CA VAL A 41 -0.69 -0.24 -1.21
C VAL A 41 -0.33 -1.68 -1.58
N PRO A 42 -0.57 -2.12 -2.83
CA PRO A 42 -0.37 -3.50 -3.24
C PRO A 42 1.12 -3.78 -3.31
N LEU A 43 1.67 -4.47 -2.31
CA LEU A 43 3.09 -4.79 -2.24
C LEU A 43 3.37 -6.13 -2.93
N SER A 44 4.42 -6.17 -3.73
CA SER A 44 4.86 -7.40 -4.38
C SER A 44 5.19 -8.50 -3.35
N PRO A 45 4.67 -9.73 -3.50
CA PRO A 45 5.05 -10.85 -2.64
C PRO A 45 6.56 -11.11 -2.63
N ALA A 46 7.24 -10.91 -3.77
CA ALA A 46 8.69 -11.10 -3.85
C ALA A 46 9.45 -10.08 -2.98
N VAL A 47 9.02 -8.81 -3.01
CA VAL A 47 9.61 -7.75 -2.18
C VAL A 47 9.35 -8.02 -0.71
N CYS A 48 8.12 -8.35 -0.35
CA CYS A 48 7.77 -8.67 1.03
C CYS A 48 8.56 -9.89 1.58
N ASN A 49 8.67 -10.96 0.79
CA ASN A 49 9.45 -12.13 1.15
C ASN A 49 10.95 -11.80 1.29
N ALA A 50 11.51 -10.99 0.40
CA ALA A 50 12.91 -10.58 0.49
C ALA A 50 13.16 -9.77 1.77
N TRP A 51 12.28 -8.83 2.10
CA TRP A 51 12.35 -8.04 3.32
C TRP A 51 12.34 -8.93 4.56
N PHE A 52 11.35 -9.82 4.69
CA PHE A 52 11.28 -10.72 5.83
C PHE A 52 12.49 -11.64 5.91
N ASN A 53 12.94 -12.23 4.79
CA ASN A 53 14.07 -13.14 4.78
C ASN A 53 15.39 -12.47 5.21
N ASP A 54 15.60 -11.21 4.84
CA ASP A 54 16.77 -10.44 5.27
C ASP A 54 16.70 -10.02 6.75
N CYS A 55 15.50 -10.01 7.35
CA CYS A 55 15.26 -9.58 8.74
C CYS A 55 14.97 -10.72 9.73
N LYS A 56 14.61 -11.93 9.29
CA LYS A 56 14.03 -12.98 10.16
C LYS A 56 14.89 -13.40 11.36
N ASP A 57 16.21 -13.22 11.27
CA ASP A 57 17.20 -13.53 12.31
C ASP A 57 17.65 -12.31 13.12
N ASP A 58 17.23 -11.10 12.72
CA ASP A 58 17.36 -9.89 13.53
C ASP A 58 16.31 -9.86 14.65
N TYR A 59 16.40 -8.85 15.52
CA TYR A 59 15.57 -8.75 16.72
C TYR A 59 14.66 -7.52 16.69
N THR A 60 13.45 -7.71 17.21
CA THR A 60 12.46 -6.67 17.52
C THR A 60 11.76 -7.04 18.83
N CYS A 61 11.04 -6.11 19.44
CA CYS A 61 10.23 -6.36 20.63
C CYS A 61 8.72 -6.15 20.37
N LYS A 62 8.36 -5.70 19.17
CA LYS A 62 7.01 -5.33 18.78
C LYS A 62 6.69 -5.78 17.36
N ASP A 63 5.43 -6.15 17.18
CA ASP A 63 4.76 -6.47 15.92
C ASP A 63 4.21 -5.22 15.21
N ASN A 64 3.84 -4.17 15.96
CA ASN A 64 3.37 -2.89 15.43
C ASN A 64 4.35 -1.77 15.82
N TRP A 65 5.02 -1.19 14.83
CA TRP A 65 6.03 -0.14 14.98
C TRP A 65 5.44 1.28 14.88
N ALA A 66 4.17 1.43 14.52
CA ALA A 66 3.53 2.75 14.46
C ALA A 66 3.20 3.32 15.84
N VAL A 67 3.00 2.48 16.86
CA VAL A 67 2.52 2.91 18.19
C VAL A 67 3.11 2.09 19.35
N GLY A 68 3.00 2.63 20.57
CA GLY A 68 3.28 1.89 21.80
C GLY A 68 4.78 1.63 22.05
N TRP A 69 5.64 2.55 21.62
CA TRP A 69 7.04 2.63 22.03
C TRP A 69 7.19 3.43 23.31
N ASP A 70 8.24 3.17 24.08
CA ASP A 70 8.69 4.06 25.14
C ASP A 70 9.56 5.17 24.53
N TRP A 71 9.13 6.43 24.70
CA TRP A 71 9.81 7.62 24.19
C TRP A 71 10.49 8.46 25.29
N SER A 72 10.54 7.96 26.53
CA SER A 72 11.11 8.68 27.68
C SER A 72 12.57 9.12 27.50
N SER A 73 13.32 8.40 26.65
CA SER A 73 14.72 8.71 26.31
C SER A 73 14.89 9.70 25.16
N GLY A 74 13.81 10.13 24.50
CA GLY A 74 13.83 10.92 23.26
C GLY A 74 13.99 10.08 21.98
N THR A 75 14.28 8.79 22.10
CA THR A 75 14.26 7.80 21.00
C THR A 75 13.31 6.66 21.35
N ASN A 76 12.82 5.92 20.36
CA ASN A 76 11.94 4.78 20.60
C ASN A 76 12.72 3.61 21.23
N VAL A 77 12.25 3.18 22.39
CA VAL A 77 12.80 2.04 23.15
C VAL A 77 11.69 1.02 23.39
N CYS A 78 12.07 -0.25 23.48
CA CYS A 78 11.15 -1.32 23.83
C CYS A 78 10.50 -1.07 25.19
N PRO A 79 9.16 -1.18 25.29
CA PRO A 79 8.47 -1.17 26.59
C PRO A 79 9.02 -2.24 27.53
N ALA A 80 8.98 -1.99 28.84
CA ALA A 80 9.56 -2.88 29.85
C ALA A 80 8.98 -4.32 29.83
N ASP A 81 7.73 -4.49 29.41
CA ASP A 81 7.02 -5.77 29.30
C ASP A 81 7.21 -6.48 27.94
N LYS A 82 8.00 -5.89 27.04
CA LYS A 82 8.22 -6.37 25.67
C LYS A 82 9.68 -6.78 25.46
N PRO A 83 10.07 -8.01 25.81
CA PRO A 83 11.43 -8.48 25.59
C PRO A 83 11.74 -8.62 24.10
N CYS A 84 13.01 -8.39 23.74
CA CYS A 84 13.50 -8.61 22.38
C CYS A 84 13.44 -10.09 22.00
N LYS A 85 12.88 -10.38 20.83
CA LYS A 85 12.82 -11.70 20.20
C LYS A 85 13.25 -11.59 18.75
N LYS A 86 13.55 -12.71 18.10
CA LYS A 86 13.79 -12.66 16.65
C LYS A 86 12.55 -12.19 15.91
N PHE A 87 12.74 -11.54 14.76
CA PHE A 87 11.65 -11.20 13.86
C PHE A 87 10.79 -12.42 13.52
N SER A 88 11.42 -13.57 13.26
CA SER A 88 10.71 -14.84 12.99
C SER A 88 9.91 -15.40 14.17
N GLU A 89 10.14 -14.93 15.40
CA GLU A 89 9.35 -15.29 16.57
C GLU A 89 8.17 -14.34 16.80
N ILE A 90 8.21 -13.14 16.20
CA ILE A 90 7.16 -12.10 16.32
C ILE A 90 6.24 -12.12 15.10
N PHE A 91 6.81 -12.29 13.91
CA PHE A 91 6.08 -12.38 12.64
C PHE A 91 6.19 -13.81 12.11
N THR A 92 5.06 -14.52 12.06
CA THR A 92 4.96 -15.93 11.64
C THR A 92 5.10 -16.10 10.12
N SER A 93 4.91 -15.02 9.34
CA SER A 93 5.13 -15.02 7.89
C SER A 93 5.62 -13.67 7.37
N ALA A 94 6.14 -13.66 6.15
CA ALA A 94 6.50 -12.41 5.48
C ALA A 94 5.29 -11.49 5.30
N THR A 95 4.16 -12.04 4.82
CA THR A 95 2.92 -11.27 4.65
C THR A 95 2.47 -10.65 5.96
N GLU A 96 2.47 -11.40 7.05
CA GLU A 96 2.14 -10.85 8.36
C GLU A 96 3.08 -9.69 8.71
N MET A 97 4.40 -9.82 8.53
CA MET A 97 5.33 -8.72 8.79
C MET A 97 4.98 -7.48 7.97
N CYS A 98 4.84 -7.61 6.65
CA CYS A 98 4.61 -6.46 5.76
C CYS A 98 3.26 -5.76 5.99
N GLU A 99 2.23 -6.49 6.41
CA GLU A 99 0.89 -5.94 6.66
C GLU A 99 0.69 -5.43 8.10
N THR A 100 1.54 -5.82 9.06
CA THR A 100 1.36 -5.48 10.49
C THR A 100 2.42 -4.58 11.09
N ILE A 101 3.66 -4.58 10.57
CA ILE A 101 4.75 -3.77 11.15
C ILE A 101 4.45 -2.27 11.08
N TYR A 102 3.91 -1.83 9.95
CA TYR A 102 3.23 -0.55 9.80
C TYR A 102 1.79 -0.86 9.38
N PRO A 103 0.86 -0.96 10.36
CA PRO A 103 -0.48 -1.47 10.08
C PRO A 103 -1.15 -0.71 8.94
N ASP A 104 -1.80 -1.46 8.06
CA ASP A 104 -2.54 -1.04 6.86
C ASP A 104 -1.74 -0.20 5.85
N ASP A 105 -0.41 -0.10 5.95
CA ASP A 105 0.39 0.57 4.91
C ASP A 105 0.36 -0.27 3.62
N PHE A 106 0.70 -1.55 3.73
CA PHE A 106 0.75 -2.48 2.59
C PHE A 106 -0.30 -3.57 2.66
N LYS A 107 -0.75 -3.98 1.47
CA LYS A 107 -1.48 -5.22 1.25
C LYS A 107 -0.69 -6.12 0.32
N VAL A 108 -0.27 -7.30 0.78
CA VAL A 108 0.46 -8.25 -0.08
C VAL A 108 -0.54 -9.01 -0.92
N THR A 109 -0.41 -8.92 -2.25
CA THR A 109 -1.40 -9.50 -3.17
C THR A 109 -0.75 -10.07 -4.43
N THR A 110 -1.41 -11.08 -5.01
CA THR A 110 -1.11 -11.62 -6.34
C THR A 110 -2.16 -11.23 -7.37
N ASN A 111 -3.21 -10.50 -6.96
CA ASN A 111 -4.36 -10.18 -7.79
C ASN A 111 -4.19 -8.82 -8.49
N GLY A 112 -3.24 -8.75 -9.42
CA GLY A 112 -2.96 -7.56 -10.21
C GLY A 112 -1.49 -7.11 -10.16
N PRO A 113 -1.16 -5.97 -10.78
CA PRO A 113 0.18 -5.40 -10.70
C PRO A 113 0.48 -4.95 -9.26
N THR A 114 1.74 -4.98 -8.87
CA THR A 114 2.17 -4.65 -7.49
C THR A 114 3.32 -3.68 -7.49
N MET A 115 3.40 -2.87 -6.44
CA MET A 115 4.48 -1.93 -6.18
C MET A 115 5.74 -2.66 -5.74
N VAL A 116 6.88 -2.07 -6.13
CA VAL A 116 8.20 -2.42 -5.60
C VAL A 116 8.77 -1.24 -4.83
N LEU A 117 9.52 -1.53 -3.75
CA LEU A 117 10.13 -0.50 -2.90
C LEU A 117 11.50 -0.04 -3.42
N TRP A 118 12.15 -0.87 -4.26
CA TRP A 118 13.45 -0.57 -4.86
C TRP A 118 13.50 -1.08 -6.29
N PHE A 119 14.11 -0.30 -7.18
CA PHE A 119 14.36 -0.66 -8.57
C PHE A 119 15.62 0.05 -9.06
N LEU A 120 16.18 -0.44 -10.18
CA LEU A 120 17.29 0.17 -10.87
C LEU A 120 16.88 0.50 -12.31
N GLY A 121 17.39 1.60 -12.84
CA GLY A 121 17.11 2.08 -14.20
C GLY A 121 16.36 3.41 -14.22
N ASP A 122 16.18 3.94 -15.43
CA ASP A 122 15.64 5.28 -15.64
C ASP A 122 14.11 5.33 -15.66
N THR A 123 13.46 4.16 -15.76
CA THR A 123 12.00 4.03 -15.79
C THR A 123 11.51 3.46 -14.47
N ASN A 124 10.59 4.15 -13.82
CA ASN A 124 9.98 3.70 -12.57
C ASN A 124 8.87 2.66 -12.86
N PRO A 125 9.02 1.38 -12.44
CA PRO A 125 8.01 0.35 -12.69
C PRO A 125 6.67 0.65 -12.01
N ASN A 126 6.68 1.44 -10.93
CA ASN A 126 5.48 1.82 -10.19
C ASN A 126 4.56 2.78 -10.97
N ASP A 127 5.06 3.42 -12.05
CA ASP A 127 4.25 4.28 -12.92
C ASP A 127 3.08 3.50 -13.54
N ALA A 128 3.36 2.29 -14.04
CA ALA A 128 2.35 1.42 -14.65
C ALA A 128 1.36 0.88 -13.61
N VAL A 129 1.84 0.58 -12.40
CA VAL A 129 1.00 0.08 -11.30
C VAL A 129 0.02 1.15 -10.85
N ALA A 130 0.50 2.37 -10.59
CA ALA A 130 -0.36 3.50 -10.22
C ALA A 130 -1.36 3.83 -11.33
N ALA A 131 -0.93 3.78 -12.59
CA ALA A 131 -1.80 4.02 -13.73
C ALA A 131 -2.95 3.01 -13.84
N TYR A 132 -2.65 1.73 -13.62
CA TYR A 132 -3.64 0.66 -13.60
C TYR A 132 -4.69 0.91 -12.51
N TYR A 133 -4.27 1.07 -11.25
CA TYR A 133 -5.21 1.25 -10.15
C TYR A 133 -5.96 2.59 -10.19
N ALA A 134 -5.33 3.67 -10.64
CA ALA A 134 -6.04 4.93 -10.86
C ALA A 134 -7.17 4.79 -11.90
N THR A 135 -7.01 3.89 -12.87
CA THR A 135 -8.06 3.60 -13.85
C THR A 135 -9.15 2.73 -13.23
N GLU A 136 -8.79 1.62 -12.58
CA GLU A 136 -9.75 0.70 -11.93
C GLU A 136 -10.59 1.40 -10.85
N MET A 137 -9.99 2.36 -10.13
CA MET A 137 -10.64 3.15 -9.08
C MET A 137 -11.36 4.41 -9.61
N ASN A 138 -11.39 4.63 -10.94
CA ASN A 138 -11.99 5.80 -11.58
C ASN A 138 -11.43 7.16 -11.11
N LEU A 139 -10.13 7.20 -10.76
CA LEU A 139 -9.44 8.42 -10.34
C LEU A 139 -8.92 9.25 -11.53
N ARG A 140 -9.06 8.75 -12.75
CA ARG A 140 -8.70 9.44 -13.99
C ARG A 140 -9.94 9.94 -14.73
N CYS A 141 -9.87 11.15 -15.28
CA CYS A 141 -10.92 11.66 -16.16
C CYS A 141 -11.15 10.69 -17.33
N GLY A 142 -12.40 10.25 -17.53
CA GLY A 142 -12.77 9.30 -18.59
C GLY A 142 -12.56 7.82 -18.26
N ALA A 143 -12.06 7.47 -17.07
CA ALA A 143 -11.94 6.07 -16.63
C ALA A 143 -13.26 5.45 -16.15
N GLY A 144 -14.30 6.27 -15.93
CA GLY A 144 -15.63 5.80 -15.61
C GLY A 144 -16.09 4.75 -16.63
N LYS A 145 -16.50 3.57 -16.14
CA LYS A 145 -17.18 2.58 -16.99
C LYS A 145 -18.29 3.33 -17.72
N LEU A 146 -18.23 3.36 -19.05
CA LEU A 146 -19.35 3.78 -19.88
C LEU A 146 -20.52 2.90 -19.42
N ILE A 147 -21.45 3.49 -18.66
CA ILE A 147 -22.80 2.96 -18.59
C ILE A 147 -23.21 2.86 -20.05
N ASP A 148 -23.36 1.63 -20.55
CA ASP A 148 -23.81 1.37 -21.90
C ASP A 148 -25.11 2.16 -22.09
N ASN A 149 -25.00 3.29 -22.79
CA ASN A 149 -26.11 4.16 -23.13
C ASN A 149 -27.13 3.45 -24.05
N ILE A 150 -26.95 2.16 -24.33
CA ILE A 150 -27.89 1.30 -25.03
C ILE A 150 -29.28 1.37 -24.37
N VAL A 151 -29.38 1.44 -23.04
CA VAL A 151 -30.68 1.55 -22.38
C VAL A 151 -31.33 2.93 -22.60
N LEU A 152 -30.53 4.01 -22.60
CA LEU A 152 -31.06 5.37 -22.77
C LEU A 152 -31.42 5.66 -24.23
N THR A 153 -30.66 5.15 -25.19
CA THR A 153 -30.96 5.30 -26.62
C THR A 153 -32.16 4.45 -27.06
N THR A 154 -32.32 3.24 -26.52
CA THR A 154 -33.51 2.41 -26.79
C THR A 154 -34.78 3.00 -26.16
N LEU A 155 -34.70 3.58 -24.95
CA LEU A 155 -35.85 4.24 -24.32
C LEU A 155 -36.33 5.47 -25.11
N MET A 156 -35.40 6.30 -25.60
CA MET A 156 -35.75 7.45 -26.45
C MET A 156 -36.34 7.02 -27.80
N ALA A 157 -35.82 5.95 -28.41
CA ALA A 157 -36.35 5.42 -29.67
C ALA A 157 -37.78 4.89 -29.53
N ILE A 158 -38.08 4.19 -28.43
CA ILE A 158 -39.44 3.67 -28.13
C ILE A 158 -40.42 4.83 -27.90
N ILE A 159 -39.99 5.88 -27.18
CA ILE A 159 -40.82 7.07 -26.96
C ILE A 159 -41.11 7.79 -28.29
N SER A 160 -40.13 7.94 -29.18
CA SER A 160 -40.36 8.56 -30.49
C SER A 160 -41.29 7.74 -31.40
N LEU A 161 -41.28 6.41 -31.32
CA LEU A 161 -42.22 5.56 -32.08
C LEU A 161 -43.64 5.63 -31.53
N ALA A 162 -43.82 5.84 -30.21
CA ALA A 162 -45.12 5.99 -29.59
C ALA A 162 -45.80 7.34 -29.91
N PHE A 163 -45.03 8.39 -30.22
CA PHE A 163 -45.57 9.72 -30.57
C PHE A 163 -45.96 9.89 -32.04
N PHE A 164 -45.62 8.94 -32.93
CA PHE A 164 -45.93 9.00 -34.36
C PHE A 164 -47.15 8.15 -34.79
N GLN A 165 -47.93 7.63 -33.83
CA GLN A 165 -49.15 6.84 -34.10
C GLN A 165 -50.47 7.56 -33.77
N TYR A 166 -50.47 8.88 -33.68
CA TYR A 166 -51.70 9.69 -33.64
C TYR A 166 -51.66 10.81 -34.68
#